data_AF-A0A1Z4RMQ2-F1
#
_entry.id   AF-A0A1Z4RMQ2-F1
#
_cell.length_a   1.000
_cell.length_b   1.000
_cell.length_c   1.000
_cell.angle_alpha   90.00
_cell.angle_beta   90.00
_cell.angle_gamma   90.00
#
_symmetry.space_group_name_H-M   'P 1'
#
loop_
_entity.id
_entity.type
_entity.pdbx_description
1 polymer ?
#
loop_
_entity_poly.entity_id
_entity_poly.type
_entity_poly.pdbx_seq_one_letter_code
_entity_poly.pdbx_strand_id
1 'polypeptide(L)'
;MAEASVQEQAGIGLDRLSESEYQRFQALNLAYQDKFGFPFIIAVKYETKESILTAFTTRLNHNLEDEKQEALKQISRLARLRLESLIQDI
;
A
#
# COMPACT_ATOMS: atom_id res chain seq x y z
N MET A 1 -1.64 -0.83 13.45
CA MET A 1 -2.19 -1.09 12.09
C MET A 1 -3.65 -1.44 12.23
N ALA A 2 -4.53 -0.96 11.36
CA ALA A 2 -5.96 -1.27 11.41
C ALA A 2 -6.23 -2.70 10.89
N GLU A 3 -7.17 -3.44 11.50
CA GLU A 3 -7.49 -4.83 11.16
C GLU A 3 -7.85 -5.03 9.68
N ALA A 4 -8.56 -4.07 9.10
CA ALA A 4 -8.89 -4.07 7.66
C ALA A 4 -7.63 -4.07 6.77
N SER A 5 -6.57 -3.38 7.18
CA SER A 5 -5.30 -3.34 6.43
C SER A 5 -4.57 -4.69 6.44
N VAL A 6 -4.78 -5.51 7.47
CA VAL A 6 -4.14 -6.83 7.59
C VAL A 6 -4.84 -7.83 6.67
N GLN A 7 -6.17 -7.81 6.63
CA GLN A 7 -6.95 -8.68 5.72
C GLN A 7 -6.71 -8.33 4.24
N GLU A 8 -6.60 -7.03 3.94
CA GLU A 8 -6.32 -6.55 2.58
C GLU A 8 -4.90 -7.01 2.12
N GLN A 9 -3.92 -7.05 3.02
CA GLN A 9 -2.55 -7.48 2.71
C GLN A 9 -2.36 -9.00 2.68
N ALA A 10 -3.17 -9.76 3.41
CA ALA A 10 -3.13 -11.23 3.39
C ALA A 10 -3.50 -11.80 2.00
N GLY A 11 -4.37 -11.12 1.25
CA GLY A 11 -4.79 -11.54 -0.10
C GLY A 11 -3.68 -11.51 -1.16
N ILE A 12 -2.58 -10.78 -0.92
CA ILE A 12 -1.47 -10.60 -1.87
C ILE A 12 -0.19 -11.33 -1.46
N GLY A 13 -0.26 -12.21 -0.46
CA GLY A 13 0.88 -13.01 -0.03
C GLY A 13 1.96 -12.22 0.70
N LEU A 14 1.64 -11.01 1.20
CA LEU A 14 2.53 -10.29 2.11
C LEU A 14 2.63 -10.97 3.49
N ASP A 15 1.69 -11.87 3.81
CA ASP A 15 1.79 -12.77 4.98
C ASP A 15 2.86 -13.86 4.81
N ARG A 16 3.35 -14.07 3.58
CA ARG A 16 4.36 -15.09 3.20
C ARG A 16 5.63 -14.44 2.66
N LEU A 17 6.05 -13.34 3.24
CA LEU A 17 7.36 -12.75 2.93
C LEU A 17 8.46 -13.58 3.59
N SER A 18 9.52 -13.85 2.84
CA SER A 18 10.79 -14.26 3.43
C SER A 18 11.35 -13.13 4.31
N GLU A 19 12.24 -13.48 5.25
CA GLU A 19 12.82 -12.51 6.17
C GLU A 19 13.55 -11.35 5.44
N SER A 20 14.25 -11.66 4.35
CA SER A 20 14.92 -10.65 3.51
C SER A 20 13.95 -9.73 2.78
N GLU A 21 12.83 -10.26 2.28
CA GLU A 21 11.78 -9.44 1.68
C GLU A 21 11.12 -8.54 2.75
N TYR A 22 10.83 -9.08 3.93
CA TYR A 22 10.25 -8.30 5.04
C TYR A 22 11.15 -7.13 5.42
N GLN A 23 12.45 -7.35 5.60
CA GLN A 23 13.43 -6.29 5.88
C GLN A 23 13.46 -5.24 4.76
N ARG A 24 13.39 -5.66 3.49
CA ARG A 24 13.33 -4.73 2.36
C ARG A 24 12.07 -3.86 2.39
N PHE A 25 10.91 -4.45 2.64
CA PHE A 25 9.65 -3.71 2.80
C PHE A 25 9.68 -2.76 4.00
N GLN A 26 10.29 -3.17 5.11
CA GLN A 26 10.43 -2.32 6.29
C GLN A 26 11.33 -1.12 6.00
N ALA A 27 12.48 -1.33 5.35
CA ALA A 27 13.38 -0.25 4.96
C ALA A 27 12.72 0.75 4.00
N LEU A 28 11.95 0.25 3.03
CA LEU A 28 11.20 1.09 2.10
C LEU A 28 10.10 1.90 2.78
N ASN A 29 9.37 1.30 3.72
CA ASN A 29 8.37 2.02 4.52
C ASN A 29 8.98 3.13 5.37
N LEU A 30 10.12 2.85 6.01
CA LEU A 30 10.85 3.85 6.80
C LEU A 30 11.33 5.01 5.93
N ALA A 31 11.96 4.73 4.79
CA ALA A 31 12.42 5.74 3.86
C ALA A 31 11.26 6.60 3.32
N TYR A 32 10.12 5.97 3.04
CA TYR A 32 8.93 6.67 2.58
C TYR A 32 8.34 7.58 3.66
N GLN A 33 8.21 7.08 4.90
CA GLN A 33 7.71 7.86 6.02
C GLN A 33 8.63 9.03 6.36
N ASP A 34 9.95 8.84 6.32
CA ASP A 34 10.94 9.89 6.54
C ASP A 34 10.83 11.00 5.48
N LYS A 35 10.69 10.61 4.20
CA LYS A 35 10.59 11.56 3.09
C LYS A 35 9.28 12.35 3.07
N PHE A 36 8.15 11.67 3.28
CA PHE A 36 6.82 12.26 3.02
C PHE A 36 6.01 12.57 4.28
N GLY A 37 6.38 12.02 5.44
CA GLY A 37 5.71 12.27 6.72
C GLY A 37 4.41 11.48 6.93
N PHE A 38 4.10 10.51 6.07
CA PHE A 38 2.93 9.63 6.18
C PHE A 38 3.25 8.23 5.66
N PRO A 39 2.51 7.18 6.08
CA PRO A 39 2.78 5.80 5.65
C PRO A 39 2.49 5.61 4.16
N PHE A 40 3.15 4.63 3.55
CA PHE A 40 2.87 4.23 2.18
C PHE A 40 1.47 3.59 2.07
N ILE A 41 0.64 4.10 1.17
CA ILE A 41 -0.73 3.63 0.95
C ILE A 41 -0.85 3.15 -0.50
N ILE A 42 -1.29 1.90 -0.70
CA ILE A 42 -1.57 1.32 -2.01
C ILE A 42 -2.79 0.40 -1.94
N ALA A 43 -3.64 0.44 -2.95
CA ALA A 43 -4.80 -0.46 -3.05
C ALA A 43 -4.35 -1.82 -3.60
N VAL A 44 -4.37 -2.85 -2.76
CA VAL A 44 -3.70 -4.14 -3.00
C VAL A 44 -4.53 -5.18 -3.77
N LYS A 45 -5.82 -4.96 -4.03
CA LYS A 45 -6.74 -6.00 -4.56
C LYS A 45 -6.30 -6.66 -5.89
N TYR A 46 -5.38 -6.05 -6.65
CA TYR A 46 -4.83 -6.60 -7.91
C TYR A 46 -3.30 -6.47 -8.01
N GLU A 47 -2.62 -6.21 -6.90
CA GLU A 47 -1.19 -5.93 -6.88
C GLU A 47 -0.39 -7.19 -6.53
N THR A 48 0.78 -7.36 -7.15
CA THR A 48 1.76 -8.38 -6.76
C THR A 48 2.86 -7.74 -5.90
N LYS A 49 3.63 -8.56 -5.17
CA LYS A 49 4.80 -8.08 -4.40
C LYS A 49 5.74 -7.24 -5.27
N GLU A 50 6.02 -7.69 -6.49
CA GLU A 50 6.89 -7.00 -7.46
C GLU A 50 6.31 -5.66 -7.90
N SER A 51 4.99 -5.59 -8.13
CA SER A 51 4.31 -4.34 -8.46
C SER A 51 4.37 -3.35 -7.30
N ILE A 52 4.22 -3.81 -6.06
CA ILE A 52 4.33 -2.95 -4.87
C ILE A 52 5.76 -2.42 -4.72
N LEU A 53 6.78 -3.26 -4.92
CA LEU A 53 8.18 -2.82 -4.90
C LEU A 53 8.46 -1.76 -5.98
N THR A 54 7.91 -1.96 -7.18
CA THR A 54 8.01 -0.99 -8.28
C THR A 54 7.28 0.31 -7.97
N ALA A 55 6.12 0.22 -7.31
CA ALA A 55 5.38 1.40 -6.85
C ALA A 55 6.15 2.17 -5.78
N PHE A 56 6.81 1.48 -4.84
CA PHE A 56 7.69 2.11 -3.85
C PHE A 56 8.83 2.88 -4.52
N THR A 57 9.59 2.24 -5.41
CA THR A 57 10.73 2.89 -6.06
C THR A 57 10.29 4.06 -6.93
N THR A 58 9.16 3.94 -7.64
CA THR A 58 8.61 5.03 -8.45
C THR A 58 8.17 6.21 -7.57
N ARG A 59 7.37 5.95 -6.54
CA ARG A 59 6.78 6.98 -5.69
C ARG A 59 7.79 7.65 -4.76
N LEU A 60 8.84 6.93 -4.36
CA LEU A 60 9.98 7.54 -3.67
C LEU A 60 10.72 8.59 -4.51
N ASN A 61 10.54 8.62 -5.83
CA ASN A 61 11.09 9.67 -6.69
C ASN A 61 10.16 10.90 -6.84
N HIS A 62 8.91 10.83 -6.37
CA HIS A 62 7.99 11.97 -6.42
C HIS A 62 8.42 13.10 -5.47
N ASN A 63 7.94 14.31 -5.78
CA ASN A 63 7.88 15.40 -4.80
C ASN A 63 6.67 15.19 -3.87
N LEU A 64 6.61 15.99 -2.80
CA LEU A 64 5.59 15.84 -1.76
C LEU A 64 4.16 16.07 -2.27
N GLU A 65 3.95 17.00 -3.20
CA GLU A 65 2.62 17.35 -3.70
C GLU A 65 2.05 16.24 -4.59
N ASP A 66 2.85 15.75 -5.54
CA ASP A 66 2.49 14.62 -6.39
C ASP A 66 2.19 13.38 -5.55
N GLU A 67 3.00 13.14 -4.51
CA GLU A 67 2.82 11.97 -3.67
C GLU A 67 1.58 12.04 -2.78
N LYS A 68 1.23 13.22 -2.28
CA LYS A 68 -0.04 13.43 -1.57
C LYS A 68 -1.23 13.14 -2.48
N GLN A 69 -1.19 13.62 -3.71
CA GLN A 69 -2.27 13.36 -4.68
C GLN A 69 -2.37 11.86 -4.99
N GLU A 70 -1.25 11.18 -5.17
CA GLU A 70 -1.24 9.73 -5.41
C GLU A 70 -1.77 8.96 -4.18
N ALA A 71 -1.34 9.31 -2.97
CA ALA A 71 -1.85 8.69 -1.75
C ALA A 71 -3.37 8.85 -1.61
N LEU A 72 -3.92 10.03 -1.90
CA LEU A 72 -5.37 10.27 -1.88
C LEU A 72 -6.12 9.44 -2.93
N LYS A 73 -5.56 9.26 -4.12
CA LYS A 73 -6.14 8.34 -5.12
C LYS A 73 -6.18 6.91 -4.61
N GLN A 74 -5.11 6.45 -3.96
CA GLN A 74 -5.06 5.10 -3.38
C GLN A 74 -6.08 4.92 -2.25
N ILE A 75 -6.22 5.91 -1.35
CA ILE A 75 -7.27 5.93 -0.32
C ILE A 75 -8.66 5.87 -0.96
N SER A 76 -8.91 6.65 -2.01
CA SER A 76 -10.21 6.69 -2.70
C SER A 76 -10.53 5.34 -3.35
N ARG A 77 -9.53 4.68 -3.94
CA ARG A 77 -9.67 3.31 -4.47
C ARG A 77 -10.01 2.32 -3.36
N LEU A 78 -9.32 2.39 -2.22
CA LEU A 78 -9.59 1.53 -1.06
C LEU A 78 -11.01 1.72 -0.52
N ALA A 79 -11.44 2.98 -0.37
CA ALA A 79 -12.79 3.32 0.06
C ALA A 79 -13.85 2.76 -0.90
N ARG A 80 -13.62 2.88 -2.22
CA ARG A 80 -14.49 2.30 -3.25
C ARG A 80 -14.58 0.78 -3.12
N LEU A 81 -13.45 0.10 -2.99
CA LEU A 81 -13.40 -1.36 -2.86
C LEU A 81 -14.13 -1.86 -1.61
N ARG A 82 -13.98 -1.14 -0.49
CA ARG A 82 -14.69 -1.45 0.75
C ARG A 82 -16.19 -1.23 0.61
N LEU A 83 -16.58 -0.13 -0.03
CA LEU A 83 -17.98 0.14 -0.32
C LEU A 83 -18.57 -0.97 -1.19
N GLU A 84 -17.91 -1.30 -2.32
CA GLU A 84 -18.33 -2.40 -3.22
C GLU A 84 -18.49 -3.73 -2.47
N SER A 85 -17.59 -4.05 -1.54
CA SER A 85 -17.71 -5.26 -0.72
C SER A 85 -18.93 -5.24 0.21
N LEU A 86 -19.33 -4.08 0.74
CA LEU A 86 -20.48 -3.97 1.65
C LEU A 86 -21.82 -4.07 0.91
N ILE A 87 -21.91 -3.59 -0.33
CA ILE A 87 -23.12 -3.64 -1.15
C ILE A 87 -23.29 -4.96 -1.92
N GLN A 88 -22.22 -5.76 -2.11
CA GLN A 88 -22.34 -7.10 -2.71
C GLN A 88 -22.95 -8.14 -1.76
N ASP A 89 -23.06 -7.85 -0.46
CA ASP A 89 -23.70 -8.68 0.56
C ASP A 89 -25.21 -8.37 0.75
N ILE A 90 -25.81 -7.58 -0.14
CA ILE A 90 -27.26 -7.27 -0.20
C ILE A 90 -27.89 -7.96 -1.41
#